data_AF-A0A6I6XGF1-F1
#
_entry.id   AF-A0A6I6XGF1-F1
#
_cell.length_a   1.000
_cell.length_b   1.000
_cell.length_c   1.000
_cell.angle_alpha   90.00
_cell.angle_beta   90.00
_cell.angle_gamma   90.00
#
_symmetry.space_group_name_H-M   'P 1'
#
loop_
_entity.id
_entity.type
_entity.pdbx_description
1 polymer ?
#
loop_
_entity_poly.entity_id
_entity_poly.type
_entity_poly.pdbx_seq_one_letter_code
_entity_poly.pdbx_strand_id
1 'polypeptide(L)'
;MAHSSSQAKKATASGWIGSALEYYDFFIYAQAAALIFPQIFFPNTDPKMAIIASLATYGVGYLARPIGAFVLGHWGDTRGRKNVLLLCMFLMGLSTMAVGLLPTYHDIGLLAPALLVVLRLVQGFAVAGEISGASSMIMEHAPFGRRGYYASFTLQGVQAGQVLAAAVFLPLAYFMPSDAFNDWGWRIPFLMSAFVLIAGFIIRKEVHETPAFVKEEKQDKVAKSPISEAFRHSWKHMVLVMFMALMNVIPVVATIFGAAYAVQPAYGIGFDKSVYLWIPVVGNIVAVLVIPFVGNLSDKIGRRPTMIAGCLGSGLLAFVYLYAISIQNVPLAFAASIVMWGMVYQGYNAVFPSFYPELFHTRYRVSAMAIAQNIGTMLTAMLPALFALVAPPGSENIPLVIGGLAFFITCVCALAAYIAPETHRMAMEDLGNPNAKPMEKEAFEASRKGSFQAVSN
;
A
#
# COMPACT_ATOMS: atom_id res chain seq x y z
N MET A 1 26.33 14.00 17.12
CA MET A 1 25.70 14.21 15.80
C MET A 1 25.94 13.07 14.80
N ALA A 2 27.10 12.39 14.80
CA ALA A 2 27.32 11.13 14.04
C ALA A 2 26.28 10.02 14.33
N HIS A 3 25.69 10.02 15.54
CA HIS A 3 24.63 9.10 15.93
C HIS A 3 23.33 9.24 15.11
N SER A 4 23.01 10.43 14.59
CA SER A 4 21.74 10.70 13.88
C SER A 4 21.71 10.11 12.46
N SER A 5 22.85 10.10 11.76
CA SER A 5 22.98 9.57 10.40
C SER A 5 22.90 8.04 10.37
N SER A 6 23.59 7.38 11.31
CA SER A 6 23.49 5.92 11.49
C SER A 6 22.07 5.50 11.88
N GLN A 7 21.42 6.25 12.78
CA GLN A 7 20.03 5.97 13.18
C GLN A 7 19.03 6.17 12.03
N ALA A 8 19.17 7.21 11.20
CA ALA A 8 18.32 7.39 10.03
C ALA A 8 18.44 6.23 9.03
N LYS A 9 19.67 5.79 8.72
CA LYS A 9 19.91 4.62 7.85
C LYS A 9 19.37 3.33 8.46
N LYS A 10 19.57 3.10 9.75
CA LYS A 10 19.05 1.93 10.48
C LYS A 10 17.52 1.94 10.55
N ALA A 11 16.89 3.07 10.85
CA ALA A 11 15.44 3.21 10.89
C ALA A 11 14.82 3.01 9.50
N THR A 12 15.46 3.53 8.45
CA THR A 12 15.02 3.33 7.07
C THR A 12 15.18 1.89 6.63
N ALA A 13 16.33 1.26 6.89
CA ALA A 13 16.56 -0.15 6.58
C ALA A 13 15.60 -1.04 7.35
N SER A 14 15.39 -0.79 8.65
CA SER A 14 14.44 -1.53 9.46
C SER A 14 13.00 -1.34 9.00
N GLY A 15 12.61 -0.12 8.64
CA GLY A 15 11.28 0.15 8.12
C GLY A 15 11.07 -0.52 6.76
N TRP A 16 12.05 -0.43 5.86
CA TRP A 16 12.04 -1.09 4.55
C TRP A 16 11.96 -2.61 4.67
N ILE A 17 12.81 -3.24 5.50
CA ILE A 17 12.79 -4.69 5.71
C ILE A 17 11.48 -5.09 6.40
N GLY A 18 11.05 -4.35 7.43
CA GLY A 18 9.78 -4.61 8.11
C GLY A 18 8.59 -4.59 7.15
N SER A 19 8.47 -3.55 6.33
CA SER A 19 7.43 -3.47 5.31
C SER A 19 7.55 -4.59 4.27
N ALA A 20 8.76 -4.96 3.83
CA ALA A 20 8.94 -6.07 2.89
C ALA A 20 8.50 -7.43 3.46
N LEU A 21 8.84 -7.69 4.72
CA LEU A 21 8.47 -8.91 5.44
C LEU A 21 6.97 -8.99 5.69
N GLU A 22 6.33 -7.89 6.09
CA GLU A 22 4.87 -7.87 6.29
C GLU A 22 4.12 -7.98 4.96
N TYR A 23 4.56 -7.28 3.92
CA TYR A 23 3.89 -7.39 2.62
C TYR A 23 4.14 -8.72 1.90
N TYR A 24 5.25 -9.40 2.18
CA TYR A 24 5.45 -10.78 1.77
C TYR A 24 4.29 -11.67 2.23
N ASP A 25 3.93 -11.61 3.51
CA ASP A 25 2.80 -12.37 4.07
C ASP A 25 1.46 -12.00 3.40
N PHE A 26 1.24 -10.70 3.17
CA PHE A 26 0.02 -10.22 2.52
C PHE A 26 -0.11 -10.77 1.09
N PHE A 27 0.98 -10.72 0.33
CA PHE A 27 1.00 -11.08 -1.08
C PHE A 27 1.02 -12.60 -1.30
N ILE A 28 1.64 -13.38 -0.41
CA ILE A 28 1.51 -14.85 -0.44
C ILE A 28 0.06 -15.25 -0.30
N TYR A 29 -0.65 -14.69 0.69
CA TYR A 29 -2.07 -14.96 0.84
C TYR A 29 -2.83 -14.58 -0.44
N ALA A 30 -2.57 -13.38 -0.98
CA ALA A 30 -3.28 -12.90 -2.18
C ALA A 30 -3.06 -13.81 -3.40
N GLN A 31 -1.84 -14.32 -3.60
CA GLN A 31 -1.53 -15.26 -4.66
C GLN A 31 -2.21 -16.61 -4.45
N ALA A 32 -2.13 -17.18 -3.24
CA ALA A 32 -2.79 -18.43 -2.91
C ALA A 32 -4.33 -18.32 -3.00
N ALA A 33 -4.91 -17.18 -2.61
CA ALA A 33 -6.33 -16.93 -2.72
C ALA A 33 -6.82 -16.86 -4.17
N ALA A 34 -5.97 -16.40 -5.09
CA ALA A 34 -6.29 -16.39 -6.51
C ALA A 34 -6.08 -17.77 -7.18
N LEU A 35 -5.05 -18.51 -6.78
CA LEU A 35 -4.59 -19.71 -7.51
C LEU A 35 -5.06 -21.04 -6.91
N ILE A 36 -5.17 -21.11 -5.58
CA ILE A 36 -5.23 -22.38 -4.84
C ILE A 36 -6.51 -22.50 -4.01
N PHE A 37 -6.84 -21.46 -3.23
CA PHE A 37 -7.96 -21.53 -2.30
C PHE A 37 -9.32 -21.85 -2.97
N PRO A 38 -9.63 -21.39 -4.20
CA PRO A 38 -10.86 -21.78 -4.87
C PRO A 38 -11.02 -23.31 -5.00
N GLN A 39 -9.93 -24.06 -5.12
CA GLN A 39 -9.98 -25.51 -5.30
C GLN A 39 -9.97 -26.25 -3.95
N ILE A 40 -9.22 -25.74 -2.96
CA ILE A 40 -8.98 -26.42 -1.67
C ILE A 40 -10.04 -26.08 -0.61
N PHE A 41 -10.50 -24.82 -0.59
CA PHE A 41 -11.39 -24.30 0.44
C PHE A 41 -12.80 -24.04 -0.08
N PHE A 42 -12.99 -23.93 -1.41
CA PHE A 42 -14.25 -23.49 -2.01
C PHE A 42 -14.80 -24.41 -3.12
N PRO A 43 -15.24 -25.64 -2.80
CA PRO A 43 -15.89 -26.51 -3.80
C PRO A 43 -17.11 -25.83 -4.45
N ASN A 44 -17.19 -25.92 -5.79
CA ASN A 44 -18.16 -25.22 -6.66
C ASN A 44 -19.62 -25.70 -6.54
N THR A 45 -19.96 -26.55 -5.57
CA THR A 45 -21.26 -27.23 -5.49
C THR A 45 -22.30 -26.55 -4.61
N ASP A 46 -21.94 -25.52 -3.83
CA ASP A 46 -22.87 -24.83 -2.91
C ASP A 46 -22.91 -23.30 -3.16
N PRO A 47 -24.07 -22.68 -3.45
CA PRO A 47 -24.23 -21.23 -3.58
C PRO A 47 -23.72 -20.43 -2.37
N LYS A 48 -23.76 -21.00 -1.16
CA LYS A 48 -23.21 -20.36 0.06
C LYS A 48 -21.69 -20.25 -0.01
N MET A 49 -21.02 -21.15 -0.72
CA MET A 49 -19.57 -21.14 -0.89
C MET A 49 -19.09 -20.02 -1.81
N ALA A 50 -19.89 -19.62 -2.80
CA ALA A 50 -19.57 -18.46 -3.65
C ALA A 50 -19.52 -17.16 -2.82
N ILE A 51 -20.39 -17.02 -1.82
CA ILE A 51 -20.40 -15.87 -0.90
C ILE A 51 -19.15 -15.90 0.00
N ILE A 52 -18.85 -17.04 0.63
CA ILE A 52 -17.68 -17.16 1.52
C ILE A 52 -16.37 -17.01 0.73
N ALA A 53 -16.30 -17.53 -0.50
CA ALA A 53 -15.16 -17.35 -1.40
C ALA A 53 -14.94 -15.87 -1.73
N SER A 54 -16.00 -15.13 -2.08
CA SER A 54 -15.90 -13.70 -2.36
C SER A 54 -15.44 -12.90 -1.13
N LEU A 55 -15.97 -13.24 0.04
CA LEU A 55 -15.59 -12.63 1.32
C LEU A 55 -14.12 -12.90 1.68
N ALA A 56 -13.67 -14.15 1.55
CA ALA A 56 -12.30 -14.59 1.86
C ALA A 56 -11.25 -14.02 0.90
N THR A 57 -11.64 -13.78 -0.35
CA THR A 57 -10.69 -13.40 -1.42
C THR A 57 -10.52 -11.88 -1.48
N TYR A 58 -11.61 -11.10 -1.32
CA TYR A 58 -11.53 -9.64 -1.54
C TYR A 58 -12.28 -8.80 -0.50
N GLY A 59 -13.51 -9.12 -0.14
CA GLY A 59 -14.35 -8.16 0.61
C GLY A 59 -13.88 -7.89 2.04
N VAL A 60 -13.58 -8.95 2.80
CA VAL A 60 -13.50 -8.86 4.25
C VAL A 60 -12.18 -8.28 4.75
N GLY A 61 -11.07 -8.57 4.06
CA GLY A 61 -9.76 -8.03 4.41
C GLY A 61 -9.69 -6.50 4.28
N TYR A 62 -10.36 -5.91 3.29
CA TYR A 62 -10.41 -4.44 3.14
C TYR A 62 -11.39 -3.78 4.11
N LEU A 63 -12.47 -4.47 4.52
CA LEU A 63 -13.40 -3.99 5.54
C LEU A 63 -12.79 -3.99 6.95
N ALA A 64 -11.89 -4.93 7.25
CA ALA A 64 -11.15 -4.94 8.52
C ALA A 64 -10.19 -3.77 8.67
N ARG A 65 -9.73 -3.18 7.55
CA ARG A 65 -8.68 -2.17 7.57
C ARG A 65 -9.08 -0.87 8.29
N PRO A 66 -10.24 -0.24 8.02
CA PRO A 66 -10.66 0.94 8.80
C PRO A 66 -10.75 0.67 10.30
N ILE A 67 -11.20 -0.52 10.70
CA ILE A 67 -11.29 -0.93 12.11
C ILE A 67 -9.88 -1.08 12.70
N GLY A 68 -8.98 -1.74 11.97
CA GLY A 68 -7.56 -1.84 12.33
C GLY A 68 -6.89 -0.48 12.45
N ALA A 69 -7.14 0.42 11.49
CA ALA A 69 -6.62 1.78 11.50
C ALA A 69 -7.08 2.57 12.73
N PHE A 70 -8.35 2.40 13.14
CA PHE A 70 -8.87 3.03 14.35
C PHE A 70 -8.16 2.50 15.61
N VAL A 71 -8.11 1.18 15.79
CA VAL A 71 -7.54 0.57 17.01
C VAL A 71 -6.02 0.71 17.07
N LEU A 72 -5.32 0.34 16.01
CA LEU A 72 -3.87 0.36 15.93
C LEU A 72 -3.33 1.79 15.80
N GLY A 73 -4.05 2.68 15.12
CA GLY A 73 -3.72 4.10 15.11
C GLY A 73 -3.74 4.69 16.52
N HIS A 74 -4.82 4.44 17.28
CA HIS A 74 -4.92 4.89 18.67
C HIS A 74 -3.79 4.35 19.54
N TRP A 75 -3.48 3.05 19.42
CA TRP A 75 -2.35 2.47 20.15
C TRP A 75 -1.01 3.06 19.72
N GLY A 76 -0.85 3.45 18.45
CA GLY A 76 0.41 4.01 17.93
C GLY A 76 0.68 5.39 18.49
N ASP A 77 -0.39 6.19 18.64
CA ASP A 77 -0.31 7.54 19.19
C ASP A 77 -0.29 7.56 20.74
N THR A 78 -0.74 6.50 21.43
CA THR A 78 -0.78 6.44 22.91
C THR A 78 0.34 5.61 23.55
N ARG A 79 0.76 4.52 22.91
CA ARG A 79 1.73 3.54 23.47
C ARG A 79 3.02 3.45 22.66
N GLY A 80 3.20 4.33 21.68
CA GLY A 80 4.38 4.36 20.85
C GLY A 80 4.24 3.54 19.57
N ARG A 81 4.99 3.95 18.55
CA ARG A 81 4.86 3.44 17.18
C ARG A 81 5.56 2.13 16.99
N LYS A 82 6.69 1.91 17.69
CA LYS A 82 7.40 0.64 17.68
C LYS A 82 6.48 -0.50 18.15
N ASN A 83 5.70 -0.26 19.20
CA ASN A 83 4.83 -1.28 19.80
C ASN A 83 3.72 -1.72 18.85
N VAL A 84 3.10 -0.77 18.14
CA VAL A 84 2.09 -1.11 17.12
C VAL A 84 2.70 -1.87 15.97
N LEU A 85 3.87 -1.44 15.50
CA LEU A 85 4.53 -2.13 14.40
C LEU A 85 4.95 -3.57 14.76
N LEU A 86 5.39 -3.81 16.00
CA LEU A 86 5.65 -5.16 16.50
C LEU A 86 4.36 -5.99 16.57
N LEU A 87 3.27 -5.41 17.08
CA LEU A 87 1.97 -6.08 17.14
C LEU A 87 1.44 -6.45 15.74
N CYS A 88 1.52 -5.53 14.78
CA CYS A 88 1.14 -5.79 13.38
C CYS A 88 1.91 -6.99 12.83
N MET A 89 3.23 -6.99 12.99
CA MET A 89 4.11 -8.06 12.55
C MET A 89 3.75 -9.42 13.20
N PHE A 90 3.49 -9.47 14.52
CA PHE A 90 3.07 -10.70 15.19
C PHE A 90 1.70 -11.18 14.75
N LEU A 91 0.70 -10.29 14.70
CA LEU A 91 -0.65 -10.64 14.25
C LEU A 91 -0.62 -11.18 12.82
N MET A 92 0.14 -10.54 11.94
CA MET A 92 0.24 -10.92 10.55
C MET A 92 0.99 -12.24 10.36
N GLY A 93 2.21 -12.37 10.90
CA GLY A 93 3.01 -13.59 10.75
C GLY A 93 2.37 -14.82 11.39
N LEU A 94 1.78 -14.69 12.58
CA LEU A 94 1.06 -15.80 13.22
C LEU A 94 -0.20 -16.19 12.44
N SER A 95 -0.93 -15.21 11.90
CA SER A 95 -2.11 -15.51 11.07
C SER A 95 -1.71 -16.21 9.77
N THR A 96 -0.62 -15.77 9.12
CA THR A 96 -0.10 -16.39 7.90
C THR A 96 0.36 -17.83 8.16
N MET A 97 1.08 -18.07 9.25
CA MET A 97 1.47 -19.41 9.66
C MET A 97 0.25 -20.29 9.95
N ALA A 98 -0.78 -19.74 10.62
CA ALA A 98 -2.02 -20.45 10.88
C ALA A 98 -2.78 -20.82 9.60
N VAL A 99 -2.72 -20.02 8.54
CA VAL A 99 -3.26 -20.38 7.22
C VAL A 99 -2.56 -21.61 6.65
N GLY A 100 -1.23 -21.69 6.77
CA GLY A 100 -0.46 -22.87 6.34
C GLY A 100 -0.80 -24.15 7.11
N LEU A 101 -1.30 -24.04 8.34
CA LEU A 101 -1.71 -25.16 9.19
C LEU A 101 -3.20 -25.52 9.08
N LEU A 102 -3.97 -24.76 8.31
CA LEU A 102 -5.42 -24.92 8.25
C LEU A 102 -5.81 -26.25 7.58
N PRO A 103 -6.75 -27.03 8.13
CA PRO A 103 -7.25 -28.24 7.48
C PRO A 103 -8.08 -27.89 6.23
N THR A 104 -8.18 -28.79 5.26
CA THR A 104 -8.88 -28.51 4.00
C THR A 104 -10.39 -28.62 4.17
N TYR A 105 -11.15 -28.20 3.14
CA TYR A 105 -12.61 -28.39 3.14
C TYR A 105 -13.01 -29.87 3.29
N HIS A 106 -12.21 -30.79 2.76
CA HIS A 106 -12.47 -32.23 2.87
C HIS A 106 -12.39 -32.74 4.32
N ASP A 107 -11.58 -32.10 5.16
CA ASP A 107 -11.35 -32.55 6.54
C ASP A 107 -12.43 -32.04 7.51
N ILE A 108 -12.81 -30.76 7.39
CA ILE A 108 -13.66 -30.06 8.38
C ILE A 108 -14.83 -29.27 7.78
N GLY A 109 -15.09 -29.41 6.48
CA GLY A 109 -16.21 -28.77 5.79
C GLY A 109 -16.18 -27.24 5.86
N LEU A 110 -17.35 -26.62 6.10
CA LEU A 110 -17.54 -25.16 6.13
C LEU A 110 -16.68 -24.41 7.16
N LEU A 111 -16.14 -25.10 8.15
CA LEU A 111 -15.24 -24.47 9.14
C LEU A 111 -13.91 -24.05 8.53
N ALA A 112 -13.39 -24.78 7.53
CA ALA A 112 -12.13 -24.43 6.87
C ALA A 112 -12.17 -23.04 6.20
N PRO A 113 -13.11 -22.75 5.28
CA PRO A 113 -13.22 -21.42 4.68
C PRO A 113 -13.63 -20.34 5.69
N ALA A 114 -14.41 -20.67 6.73
CA ALA A 114 -14.74 -19.70 7.79
C ALA A 114 -13.49 -19.28 8.59
N LEU A 115 -12.65 -20.22 9.00
CA LEU A 115 -11.39 -19.94 9.68
C LEU A 115 -10.44 -19.15 8.76
N LEU A 116 -10.39 -19.48 7.47
CA LEU A 116 -9.61 -18.73 6.49
C LEU A 116 -10.05 -17.26 6.42
N VAL A 117 -11.36 -16.99 6.42
CA VAL A 117 -11.93 -15.63 6.48
C VAL A 117 -11.54 -14.91 7.78
N VAL A 118 -11.60 -15.59 8.92
CA VAL A 118 -11.21 -15.02 10.23
C VAL A 118 -9.71 -14.65 10.24
N LEU A 119 -8.84 -15.53 9.74
CA LEU A 119 -7.41 -15.22 9.62
C LEU A 119 -7.19 -14.04 8.66
N ARG A 120 -7.99 -13.95 7.60
CA ARG A 120 -7.93 -12.81 6.67
C ARG A 120 -8.40 -11.50 7.28
N LEU A 121 -9.40 -11.53 8.17
CA LEU A 121 -9.81 -10.37 8.98
C LEU A 121 -8.65 -9.88 9.84
N VAL A 122 -7.97 -10.80 10.53
CA VAL A 122 -6.83 -10.46 11.42
C VAL A 122 -5.67 -9.87 10.60
N GLN A 123 -5.33 -10.45 9.45
CA GLN A 123 -4.32 -9.89 8.55
C GLN A 123 -4.72 -8.51 8.03
N GLY A 124 -5.97 -8.32 7.59
CA GLY A 124 -6.48 -7.03 7.12
C GLY A 124 -6.44 -5.96 8.21
N PHE A 125 -6.77 -6.34 9.44
CA PHE A 125 -6.66 -5.50 10.63
C PHE A 125 -5.20 -5.07 10.88
N ALA A 126 -4.25 -6.02 10.84
CA ALA A 126 -2.82 -5.74 11.08
C ALA A 126 -2.21 -4.78 10.05
N VAL A 127 -2.48 -5.00 8.75
CA VAL A 127 -1.93 -4.18 7.64
C VAL A 127 -2.34 -2.71 7.73
N ALA A 128 -3.50 -2.41 8.32
CA ALA A 128 -4.02 -1.04 8.36
C ALA A 128 -3.14 -0.06 9.15
N GLY A 129 -2.47 -0.55 10.18
CA GLY A 129 -1.58 0.24 11.04
C GLY A 129 -0.12 0.25 10.57
N GLU A 130 0.29 -0.67 9.70
CA GLU A 130 1.71 -0.79 9.37
C GLU A 130 2.19 0.33 8.46
N ILE A 131 1.55 0.57 7.29
CA ILE A 131 2.07 1.56 6.34
C ILE A 131 2.16 2.93 7.02
N SER A 132 1.12 3.31 7.76
CA SER A 132 1.02 4.59 8.47
C SER A 132 2.06 4.68 9.59
N GLY A 133 2.24 3.62 10.37
CA GLY A 133 3.27 3.56 11.42
C GLY A 133 4.69 3.61 10.86
N ALA A 134 5.00 2.80 9.84
CA ALA A 134 6.32 2.66 9.24
C ALA A 134 6.74 3.94 8.51
N SER A 135 5.85 4.51 7.69
CA SER A 135 6.12 5.77 6.99
C SER A 135 6.31 6.95 7.95
N SER A 136 5.49 7.03 9.01
CA SER A 136 5.67 8.05 10.06
C SER A 136 6.96 7.87 10.86
N MET A 137 7.36 6.62 11.13
CA MET A 137 8.62 6.31 11.83
C MET A 137 9.84 6.67 10.99
N ILE A 138 9.85 6.31 9.70
CA ILE A 138 10.94 6.65 8.77
C ILE A 138 11.02 8.17 8.59
N MET A 139 9.89 8.83 8.39
CA MET A 139 9.84 10.28 8.20
C MET A 139 10.36 11.06 9.41
N GLU A 140 10.11 10.60 10.63
CA GLU A 140 10.62 11.24 11.85
C GLU A 140 12.10 11.04 12.12
N HIS A 141 12.71 10.01 11.54
CA HIS A 141 14.14 9.80 11.59
C HIS A 141 14.87 10.34 10.35
N ALA A 142 14.12 10.81 9.33
CA ALA A 142 14.70 11.26 8.09
C ALA A 142 15.49 12.58 8.27
N PRO A 143 16.66 12.71 7.64
CA PRO A 143 17.40 13.95 7.64
C PRO A 143 16.63 15.06 6.92
N PHE A 144 16.90 16.29 7.34
CA PHE A 144 16.21 17.49 6.85
C PHE A 144 16.25 17.60 5.33
N GLY A 145 15.08 17.84 4.71
CA GLY A 145 14.97 18.00 3.25
C GLY A 145 15.16 16.72 2.41
N ARG A 146 15.12 15.52 3.04
CA ARG A 146 15.07 14.22 2.34
C ARG A 146 13.88 13.34 2.75
N ARG A 147 12.83 13.92 3.34
CA ARG A 147 11.70 13.16 3.88
C ARG A 147 11.00 12.35 2.78
N GLY A 148 10.82 12.91 1.59
CA GLY A 148 10.22 12.22 0.45
C GLY A 148 11.06 11.03 -0.01
N TYR A 149 12.37 11.21 -0.14
CA TYR A 149 13.28 10.13 -0.51
C TYR A 149 13.25 8.98 0.50
N TYR A 150 13.39 9.27 1.79
CA TYR A 150 13.40 8.23 2.83
C TYR A 150 12.04 7.55 3.00
N ALA A 151 10.94 8.30 3.01
CA ALA A 151 9.61 7.71 3.13
C ALA A 151 9.24 6.82 1.93
N SER A 152 9.79 7.11 0.73
CA SER A 152 9.58 6.27 -0.47
C SER A 152 10.11 4.83 -0.31
N PHE A 153 11.09 4.61 0.57
CA PHE A 153 11.57 3.26 0.88
C PHE A 153 10.51 2.40 1.55
N THR A 154 9.55 2.98 2.28
CA THR A 154 8.42 2.20 2.85
C THR A 154 7.72 1.41 1.73
N LEU A 155 7.42 2.07 0.61
CA LEU A 155 6.76 1.44 -0.54
C LEU A 155 7.68 0.58 -1.37
N GLN A 156 8.96 0.92 -1.45
CA GLN A 156 9.92 0.02 -2.05
C GLN A 156 9.97 -1.31 -1.28
N GLY A 157 9.84 -1.27 0.04
CA GLY A 157 9.68 -2.45 0.90
C GLY A 157 8.43 -3.25 0.53
N VAL A 158 7.27 -2.60 0.41
CA VAL A 158 6.02 -3.23 -0.06
C VAL A 158 6.22 -4.00 -1.37
N GLN A 159 6.85 -3.35 -2.35
CA GLN A 159 7.10 -3.96 -3.67
C GLN A 159 8.12 -5.10 -3.60
N ALA A 160 9.16 -4.96 -2.76
CA ALA A 160 10.11 -6.04 -2.51
C ALA A 160 9.41 -7.25 -1.88
N GLY A 161 8.49 -7.05 -0.93
CA GLY A 161 7.65 -8.10 -0.36
C GLY A 161 6.82 -8.83 -1.41
N GLN A 162 6.23 -8.10 -2.36
CA GLN A 162 5.49 -8.70 -3.48
C GLN A 162 6.37 -9.59 -4.35
N VAL A 163 7.59 -9.13 -4.67
CA VAL A 163 8.56 -9.89 -5.47
C VAL A 163 9.04 -11.12 -4.70
N LEU A 164 9.32 -11.00 -3.40
CA LEU A 164 9.72 -12.13 -2.54
C LEU A 164 8.63 -13.19 -2.47
N ALA A 165 7.36 -12.78 -2.35
CA ALA A 165 6.23 -13.70 -2.35
C ALA A 165 6.20 -14.53 -3.64
N ALA A 166 6.30 -13.85 -4.80
CA ALA A 166 6.36 -14.52 -6.09
C ALA A 166 7.61 -15.41 -6.25
N ALA A 167 8.77 -14.97 -5.75
CA ALA A 167 10.02 -15.71 -5.83
C ALA A 167 10.02 -17.01 -5.01
N VAL A 168 9.19 -17.11 -3.97
CA VAL A 168 8.98 -18.36 -3.23
C VAL A 168 7.93 -19.23 -3.92
N PHE A 169 6.84 -18.63 -4.39
CA PHE A 169 5.71 -19.37 -4.95
C PHE A 169 6.00 -19.99 -6.34
N LEU A 170 6.68 -19.25 -7.22
CA LEU A 170 6.92 -19.67 -8.62
C LEU A 170 7.82 -20.91 -8.73
N PRO A 171 8.97 -21.01 -8.05
CA PRO A 171 9.79 -22.21 -8.11
C PRO A 171 9.07 -23.43 -7.54
N LEU A 172 8.31 -23.26 -6.46
CA LEU A 172 7.52 -24.36 -5.88
C LEU A 172 6.47 -24.88 -6.87
N ALA A 173 5.77 -23.98 -7.56
CA ALA A 173 4.79 -24.35 -8.58
C ALA A 173 5.42 -24.97 -9.85
N TYR A 174 6.68 -24.63 -10.16
CA TYR A 174 7.39 -25.14 -11.34
C TYR A 174 8.05 -26.51 -11.09
N PHE A 175 8.70 -26.69 -9.94
CA PHE A 175 9.47 -27.91 -9.64
C PHE A 175 8.63 -29.03 -9.01
N MET A 176 7.48 -28.71 -8.41
CA MET A 176 6.64 -29.71 -7.77
C MET A 176 5.55 -30.21 -8.73
N PRO A 177 5.26 -31.53 -8.77
CA PRO A 177 4.09 -32.05 -9.48
C PRO A 177 2.80 -31.37 -8.97
N SER A 178 1.87 -31.07 -9.87
CA SER A 178 0.64 -30.33 -9.56
C SER A 178 -0.15 -30.93 -8.38
N ASP A 179 -0.22 -32.27 -8.31
CA ASP A 179 -0.93 -32.98 -7.24
C ASP A 179 -0.26 -32.76 -5.88
N ALA A 180 1.07 -32.91 -5.82
CA ALA A 180 1.84 -32.69 -4.60
C ALA A 180 1.83 -31.21 -4.17
N PHE A 181 1.80 -30.28 -5.13
CA PHE A 181 1.71 -28.86 -4.85
C PHE A 181 0.36 -28.50 -4.23
N ASN A 182 -0.73 -29.04 -4.76
CA ASN A 182 -2.08 -28.81 -4.26
C ASN A 182 -2.38 -29.54 -2.94
N ASP A 183 -1.74 -30.69 -2.70
CA ASP A 183 -1.90 -31.42 -1.44
C ASP A 183 -1.16 -30.73 -0.28
N TRP A 184 0.13 -30.41 -0.48
CA TRP A 184 0.98 -29.92 0.61
C TRP A 184 1.89 -28.75 0.23
N GLY A 185 2.39 -28.71 -1.01
CA GLY A 185 3.40 -27.72 -1.43
C GLY A 185 2.99 -26.26 -1.19
N TRP A 186 1.71 -25.96 -1.36
CA TRP A 186 1.16 -24.62 -1.12
C TRP A 186 1.28 -24.13 0.32
N ARG A 187 1.46 -25.01 1.31
CA ARG A 187 1.61 -24.65 2.73
C ARG A 187 3.03 -24.13 3.04
N ILE A 188 4.04 -24.52 2.25
CA ILE A 188 5.45 -24.19 2.48
C ILE A 188 5.67 -22.66 2.55
N PRO A 189 5.17 -21.84 1.60
CA PRO A 189 5.34 -20.38 1.66
C PRO A 189 4.73 -19.77 2.93
N PHE A 190 3.61 -20.31 3.41
CA PHE A 190 2.96 -19.83 4.65
C PHE A 190 3.76 -20.20 5.89
N LEU A 191 4.35 -21.39 5.95
CA LEU A 191 5.20 -21.80 7.07
C LEU A 191 6.53 -21.04 7.08
N MET A 192 7.04 -20.66 5.91
CA MET A 192 8.21 -19.79 5.80
C MET A 192 7.99 -18.39 6.43
N SER A 193 6.75 -17.97 6.63
CA SER A 193 6.40 -16.77 7.39
C SER A 193 6.98 -16.80 8.82
N ALA A 194 7.21 -17.98 9.41
CA ALA A 194 7.88 -18.08 10.71
C ALA A 194 9.31 -17.49 10.70
N PHE A 195 10.07 -17.72 9.63
CA PHE A 195 11.41 -17.12 9.47
C PHE A 195 11.32 -15.61 9.28
N VAL A 196 10.33 -15.16 8.50
CA VAL A 196 10.03 -13.75 8.27
C VAL A 196 9.67 -13.04 9.57
N LEU A 197 8.83 -13.67 10.40
CA LEU A 197 8.45 -13.17 11.71
C LEU A 197 9.65 -13.05 12.65
N ILE A 198 10.52 -14.06 12.71
CA ILE A 198 11.75 -14.04 13.52
C ILE A 198 12.71 -12.95 13.05
N ALA A 199 12.95 -12.87 11.74
CA ALA A 199 13.82 -11.85 11.14
C ALA A 199 13.29 -10.44 11.42
N GLY A 200 11.99 -10.22 11.22
CA GLY A 200 11.33 -8.95 11.52
C GLY A 200 11.44 -8.59 12.99
N PHE A 201 11.28 -9.55 13.91
CA PHE A 201 11.43 -9.33 15.35
C PHE A 201 12.84 -8.90 15.74
N ILE A 202 13.86 -9.58 15.23
CA ILE A 202 15.27 -9.25 15.49
C ILE A 202 15.58 -7.83 15.02
N ILE A 203 15.14 -7.49 13.81
CA ILE A 203 15.39 -6.18 13.20
C ILE A 203 14.65 -5.07 13.97
N ARG A 204 13.37 -5.29 14.30
CA ARG A 204 12.56 -4.30 15.04
C ARG A 204 13.01 -4.14 16.49
N LYS A 205 13.70 -5.13 17.08
CA LYS A 205 14.26 -5.02 18.43
C LYS A 205 15.26 -3.87 18.53
N GLU A 206 16.08 -3.66 17.49
CA GLU A 206 17.15 -2.66 17.46
C GLU A 206 16.68 -1.23 17.20
N VAL A 207 15.43 -1.01 16.80
CA VAL A 207 14.93 0.34 16.51
C VAL A 207 14.48 1.02 17.80
N HIS A 208 14.93 2.26 18.01
CA HIS A 208 14.50 3.09 19.12
C HIS A 208 13.17 3.80 18.78
N GLU A 209 12.40 4.17 19.81
CA GLU A 209 11.18 4.96 19.59
C GLU A 209 11.50 6.33 18.99
N THR A 210 10.51 6.92 18.30
CA THR A 210 10.77 8.17 17.58
C THR A 210 11.15 9.30 18.54
N PRO A 211 12.15 10.14 18.21
CA PRO A 211 12.59 11.23 19.07
C PRO A 211 11.46 12.19 19.45
N ALA A 212 10.50 12.38 18.54
CA ALA A 212 9.32 13.19 18.78
C ALA A 212 8.40 12.57 19.84
N PHE A 213 8.16 11.25 19.78
CA PHE A 213 7.37 10.54 20.79
C PHE A 213 8.05 10.56 22.16
N VAL A 214 9.37 10.31 22.22
CA VAL A 214 10.14 10.36 23.47
C VAL A 214 10.11 11.77 24.09
N LYS A 215 10.11 12.83 23.27
CA LYS A 215 10.00 14.22 23.74
C LYS A 215 8.60 14.54 24.27
N GLU A 216 7.54 14.03 23.64
CA GLU A 216 6.16 14.19 24.12
C GLU A 216 5.89 13.38 25.40
N GLU A 217 6.40 12.15 25.49
CA GLU A 217 6.33 11.30 26.67
C GLU A 217 7.01 11.96 27.88
N LYS A 218 8.22 12.49 27.70
CA LYS A 218 8.93 13.24 28.75
C LYS A 218 8.24 14.53 29.18
N GLN A 219 7.34 15.07 28.36
CA GLN A 219 6.59 16.29 28.66
C GLN A 219 5.15 16.02 29.13
N ASP A 220 4.76 14.75 29.34
CA ASP A 220 3.38 14.35 29.65
C ASP A 220 2.34 14.87 28.63
N LYS A 221 2.76 15.07 27.39
CA LYS A 221 1.92 15.61 26.30
C LYS A 221 1.31 14.53 25.40
N VAL A 222 1.49 13.26 25.76
CA VAL A 222 0.88 12.13 25.02
C VAL A 222 -0.63 12.32 24.96
N ALA A 223 -1.19 12.24 23.76
CA ALA A 223 -2.63 12.41 23.59
C ALA A 223 -3.41 11.33 24.33
N LYS A 224 -4.27 11.73 25.27
CA LYS A 224 -5.20 10.80 25.92
C LYS A 224 -6.31 10.33 24.96
N SER A 225 -6.65 11.14 23.95
CA SER A 225 -7.67 10.82 22.95
C SER A 225 -7.29 11.33 21.55
N PRO A 226 -6.28 10.72 20.90
CA PRO A 226 -5.74 11.19 19.61
C PRO A 226 -6.78 11.16 18.49
N ILE A 227 -7.70 10.19 18.49
CA ILE A 227 -8.75 10.08 17.46
C ILE A 227 -9.77 11.21 17.56
N SER A 228 -10.30 11.47 18.76
CA SER A 228 -11.24 12.59 18.93
C SER A 228 -10.58 13.93 18.59
N GLU A 229 -9.30 14.09 18.93
CA GLU A 229 -8.55 15.30 18.57
C GLU A 229 -8.34 15.42 17.06
N ALA A 230 -8.02 14.31 16.36
CA ALA A 230 -7.89 14.27 14.90
C ALA A 230 -9.18 14.68 14.19
N PHE A 231 -10.33 14.14 14.59
CA PHE A 231 -11.63 14.54 14.03
C PHE A 231 -12.01 15.97 14.39
N ARG A 232 -11.62 16.48 15.56
CA ARG A 232 -11.94 17.84 15.96
C ARG A 232 -11.07 18.90 15.26
N HIS A 233 -9.78 18.63 15.08
CA HIS A 233 -8.81 19.63 14.61
C HIS A 233 -8.35 19.43 13.17
N SER A 234 -8.47 18.22 12.61
CA SER A 234 -7.90 17.88 11.29
C SER A 234 -8.84 17.08 10.38
N TRP A 235 -10.15 17.05 10.63
CA TRP A 235 -11.11 16.35 9.77
C TRP A 235 -11.03 16.79 8.30
N LYS A 236 -10.79 18.08 8.01
CA LYS A 236 -10.61 18.57 6.65
C LYS A 236 -9.43 17.89 5.95
N HIS A 237 -8.29 17.76 6.64
CA HIS A 237 -7.12 17.06 6.12
C HIS A 237 -7.36 15.55 5.99
N MET A 238 -8.13 14.95 6.90
CA MET A 238 -8.55 13.54 6.77
C MET A 238 -9.40 13.31 5.52
N VAL A 239 -10.36 14.19 5.23
CA VAL A 239 -11.18 14.11 4.02
C VAL A 239 -10.33 14.29 2.76
N LEU A 240 -9.37 15.22 2.76
CA LEU A 240 -8.42 15.37 1.65
C LEU A 240 -7.61 14.08 1.44
N VAL A 241 -7.07 13.47 2.51
CA VAL A 241 -6.32 12.20 2.42
C VAL A 241 -7.21 11.07 1.91
N MET A 242 -8.46 10.98 2.35
CA MET A 242 -9.41 10.00 1.85
C MET A 242 -9.64 10.14 0.34
N PHE A 243 -9.81 11.37 -0.17
CA PHE A 243 -9.95 11.61 -1.61
C PHE A 243 -8.65 11.33 -2.38
N MET A 244 -7.50 11.73 -1.84
CA MET A 244 -6.21 11.41 -2.47
C MET A 244 -5.95 9.89 -2.52
N ALA A 245 -6.43 9.13 -1.52
CA ALA A 245 -6.30 7.69 -1.49
C ALA A 245 -7.16 6.97 -2.57
N LEU A 246 -8.14 7.67 -3.17
CA LEU A 246 -8.90 7.16 -4.32
C LEU A 246 -8.03 6.91 -5.55
N MET A 247 -6.81 7.41 -5.55
CA MET A 247 -5.83 7.20 -6.61
C MET A 247 -5.46 5.71 -6.82
N ASN A 248 -5.81 4.82 -5.87
CA ASN A 248 -5.80 3.37 -6.07
C ASN A 248 -6.75 2.90 -7.20
N VAL A 249 -7.55 3.79 -7.81
CA VAL A 249 -8.28 3.51 -9.04
C VAL A 249 -7.37 3.08 -10.20
N ILE A 250 -6.18 3.68 -10.35
CA ILE A 250 -5.27 3.34 -11.45
C ILE A 250 -4.81 1.89 -11.38
N PRO A 251 -4.30 1.38 -10.25
CA PRO A 251 -3.95 -0.02 -10.18
C PRO A 251 -5.17 -0.93 -10.35
N VAL A 252 -6.33 -0.58 -9.81
CA VAL A 252 -7.57 -1.33 -10.02
C VAL A 252 -7.94 -1.43 -11.51
N VAL A 253 -7.84 -0.34 -12.26
CA VAL A 253 -8.10 -0.30 -13.70
C VAL A 253 -7.10 -1.16 -14.46
N ALA A 254 -5.83 -1.15 -14.08
CA ALA A 254 -4.79 -1.87 -14.81
C ALA A 254 -4.60 -3.34 -14.43
N THR A 255 -5.00 -3.82 -13.23
CA THR A 255 -4.82 -5.24 -12.86
C THR A 255 -6.10 -6.02 -12.65
N ILE A 256 -7.21 -5.36 -12.35
CA ILE A 256 -8.49 -6.05 -12.11
C ILE A 256 -9.36 -5.89 -13.34
N PHE A 257 -9.77 -4.66 -13.64
CA PHE A 257 -10.67 -4.42 -14.76
C PHE A 257 -9.99 -4.66 -16.11
N GLY A 258 -8.78 -4.12 -16.32
CA GLY A 258 -8.03 -4.31 -17.56
C GLY A 258 -7.75 -5.79 -17.84
N ALA A 259 -7.56 -6.60 -16.81
CA ALA A 259 -7.31 -8.03 -16.93
C ALA A 259 -8.56 -8.75 -17.39
N ALA A 260 -9.69 -8.45 -16.73
CA ALA A 260 -10.99 -8.95 -17.15
C ALA A 260 -11.31 -8.54 -18.59
N TYR A 261 -11.12 -7.26 -18.93
CA TYR A 261 -11.41 -6.72 -20.24
C TYR A 261 -10.57 -7.37 -21.36
N ALA A 262 -9.26 -7.51 -21.16
CA ALA A 262 -8.35 -8.06 -22.16
C ALA A 262 -8.53 -9.58 -22.38
N VAL A 263 -8.80 -10.33 -21.30
CA VAL A 263 -8.70 -11.80 -21.30
C VAL A 263 -10.06 -12.50 -21.32
N GLN A 264 -11.11 -11.93 -20.74
CA GLN A 264 -12.39 -12.64 -20.64
C GLN A 264 -13.03 -12.79 -22.02
N PRO A 265 -13.43 -14.01 -22.42
CA PRO A 265 -14.08 -14.25 -23.71
C PRO A 265 -15.34 -13.41 -23.92
N ALA A 266 -16.05 -13.07 -22.84
CA ALA A 266 -17.26 -12.26 -22.87
C ALA A 266 -17.03 -10.87 -23.50
N TYR A 267 -15.83 -10.29 -23.35
CA TYR A 267 -15.49 -8.99 -23.94
C TYR A 267 -14.96 -9.10 -25.38
N GLY A 268 -14.71 -10.31 -25.90
CA GLY A 268 -14.34 -10.53 -27.31
C GLY A 268 -12.92 -10.11 -27.72
N ILE A 269 -12.03 -9.78 -26.77
CA ILE A 269 -10.67 -9.29 -27.07
C ILE A 269 -9.68 -10.46 -27.26
N GLY A 270 -9.71 -11.43 -26.35
CA GLY A 270 -8.96 -12.67 -26.48
C GLY A 270 -7.44 -12.56 -26.31
N PHE A 271 -6.95 -11.65 -25.45
CA PHE A 271 -5.51 -11.62 -25.15
C PHE A 271 -5.05 -12.91 -24.47
N ASP A 272 -3.84 -13.33 -24.82
CA ASP A 272 -3.20 -14.45 -24.15
C ASP A 272 -2.95 -14.09 -22.67
N LYS A 273 -3.42 -14.97 -21.78
CA LYS A 273 -3.31 -14.81 -20.32
C LYS A 273 -1.87 -14.62 -19.88
N SER A 274 -0.93 -15.36 -20.48
CA SER A 274 0.48 -15.33 -20.09
C SER A 274 1.09 -13.96 -20.37
N VAL A 275 0.74 -13.35 -21.51
CA VAL A 275 1.25 -12.02 -21.89
C VAL A 275 0.69 -10.94 -20.98
N TYR A 276 -0.60 -11.03 -20.62
CA TYR A 276 -1.22 -10.06 -19.74
C TYR A 276 -0.65 -10.11 -18.31
N LEU A 277 -0.31 -11.30 -17.80
CA LEU A 277 0.28 -11.46 -16.46
C LEU A 277 1.65 -10.79 -16.31
N TRP A 278 2.39 -10.58 -17.42
CA TRP A 278 3.66 -9.86 -17.40
C TRP A 278 3.52 -8.35 -17.19
N ILE A 279 2.36 -7.76 -17.49
CA ILE A 279 2.10 -6.32 -17.31
C ILE A 279 2.35 -5.87 -15.87
N PRO A 280 1.68 -6.44 -14.84
CA PRO A 280 1.92 -6.04 -13.46
C PRO A 280 3.32 -6.38 -12.98
N VAL A 281 3.94 -7.47 -13.47
CA VAL A 281 5.30 -7.86 -13.09
C VAL A 281 6.31 -6.80 -13.55
N VAL A 282 6.32 -6.48 -14.85
CA VAL A 282 7.24 -5.48 -15.40
C VAL A 282 6.89 -4.09 -14.87
N GLY A 283 5.61 -3.75 -14.74
CA GLY A 283 5.15 -2.51 -14.12
C GLY A 283 5.68 -2.32 -12.70
N ASN A 284 5.68 -3.38 -11.88
CA ASN A 284 6.23 -3.34 -10.53
C ASN A 284 7.76 -3.27 -10.50
N ILE A 285 8.46 -3.97 -11.40
CA ILE A 285 9.92 -3.85 -11.52
C ILE A 285 10.31 -2.40 -11.86
N VAL A 286 9.64 -1.80 -12.84
CA VAL A 286 9.85 -0.38 -13.19
C VAL A 286 9.49 0.52 -12.01
N ALA A 287 8.40 0.23 -11.30
CA ALA A 287 8.02 0.99 -10.10
C ALA A 287 9.12 0.96 -9.03
N VAL A 288 9.69 -0.21 -8.71
CA VAL A 288 10.78 -0.35 -7.72
C VAL A 288 11.98 0.54 -8.07
N LEU A 289 12.29 0.65 -9.36
CA LEU A 289 13.36 1.52 -9.84
C LEU A 289 12.98 3.00 -9.76
N VAL A 290 11.76 3.36 -10.15
CA VAL A 290 11.31 4.76 -10.27
C VAL A 290 10.97 5.40 -8.91
N ILE A 291 10.45 4.63 -7.95
CA ILE A 291 9.99 5.14 -6.64
C ILE A 291 11.04 6.02 -5.93
N PRO A 292 12.31 5.59 -5.75
CA PRO A 292 13.31 6.43 -5.08
C PRO A 292 13.64 7.72 -5.84
N PHE A 293 13.64 7.70 -7.18
CA PHE A 293 13.91 8.89 -7.99
C PHE A 293 12.79 9.91 -7.83
N VAL A 294 11.53 9.46 -7.87
CA VAL A 294 10.36 10.33 -7.67
C VAL A 294 10.30 10.85 -6.23
N GLY A 295 10.64 10.04 -5.24
CA GLY A 295 10.77 10.47 -3.85
C GLY A 295 11.77 11.63 -3.72
N ASN A 296 12.95 11.51 -4.33
CA ASN A 296 13.95 12.59 -4.35
C ASN A 296 13.49 13.81 -5.17
N LEU A 297 12.74 13.61 -6.25
CA LEU A 297 12.17 14.67 -7.06
C LEU A 297 11.15 15.50 -6.26
N SER A 298 10.31 14.83 -5.46
CA SER A 298 9.33 15.49 -4.58
C SER A 298 9.99 16.34 -3.48
N ASP A 299 11.22 15.99 -3.09
CA ASP A 299 12.05 16.80 -2.19
C ASP A 299 12.71 18.00 -2.88
N LYS A 300 12.69 18.10 -4.21
CA LYS A 300 13.21 19.25 -4.97
C LYS A 300 12.11 20.17 -5.48
N ILE A 301 11.04 19.60 -6.05
CA ILE A 301 9.97 20.35 -6.72
C ILE A 301 8.80 20.66 -5.77
N GLY A 302 8.63 19.86 -4.71
CA GLY A 302 7.48 19.93 -3.80
C GLY A 302 6.59 18.70 -3.93
N ARG A 303 5.77 18.43 -2.90
CA ARG A 303 4.94 17.22 -2.85
C ARG A 303 3.69 17.37 -3.72
N ARG A 304 3.08 18.57 -3.71
CA ARG A 304 1.82 18.85 -4.41
C ARG A 304 1.98 18.78 -5.94
N PRO A 305 2.99 19.41 -6.57
CA PRO A 305 3.14 19.33 -8.03
C PRO A 305 3.39 17.90 -8.53
N THR A 306 4.23 17.13 -7.82
CA THR A 306 4.55 15.75 -8.20
C THR A 306 3.30 14.86 -8.10
N MET A 307 2.51 15.03 -7.05
CA MET A 307 1.29 14.25 -6.87
C MET A 307 0.22 14.61 -7.91
N ILE A 308 -0.01 15.90 -8.20
CA ILE A 308 -0.97 16.34 -9.22
C ILE A 308 -0.56 15.83 -10.61
N ALA A 309 0.72 15.96 -10.98
CA ALA A 309 1.24 15.48 -12.25
C ALA A 309 1.06 13.96 -12.40
N GLY A 310 1.35 13.20 -11.34
CA GLY A 310 1.13 11.76 -11.29
C GLY A 310 -0.35 11.39 -11.43
N CYS A 311 -1.25 12.12 -10.74
CA CYS A 311 -2.69 11.89 -10.80
C CYS A 311 -3.24 12.11 -12.21
N LEU A 312 -3.08 13.32 -12.75
CA LEU A 312 -3.64 13.68 -14.05
C LEU A 312 -2.99 12.89 -15.19
N GLY A 313 -1.66 12.70 -15.14
CA GLY A 313 -0.94 11.98 -16.17
C GLY A 313 -1.35 10.51 -16.26
N SER A 314 -1.46 9.82 -15.12
CA SER A 314 -1.88 8.41 -15.14
C SER A 314 -3.37 8.24 -15.46
N GLY A 315 -4.22 9.18 -15.05
CA GLY A 315 -5.63 9.21 -15.47
C GLY A 315 -5.81 9.38 -16.98
N LEU A 316 -5.05 10.28 -17.62
CA LEU A 316 -5.06 10.45 -19.07
C LEU A 316 -4.56 9.19 -19.80
N LEU A 317 -3.50 8.57 -19.27
CA LEU A 317 -2.95 7.35 -19.84
C LEU A 317 -3.87 6.13 -19.67
N ALA A 318 -4.83 6.16 -18.74
CA ALA A 318 -5.84 5.11 -18.61
C ALA A 318 -6.69 4.98 -19.88
N PHE A 319 -6.99 6.08 -20.58
CA PHE A 319 -7.66 6.03 -21.88
C PHE A 319 -6.80 5.32 -22.92
N VAL A 320 -5.53 5.69 -23.02
CA VAL A 320 -4.58 5.10 -23.99
C VAL A 320 -4.44 3.60 -23.75
N TYR A 321 -4.32 3.22 -22.47
CA TYR A 321 -4.22 1.83 -22.05
C TYR A 321 -5.46 1.01 -22.42
N LEU A 322 -6.66 1.47 -22.04
CA LEU A 322 -7.90 0.75 -22.37
C LEU A 322 -8.19 0.75 -23.86
N TYR A 323 -7.87 1.84 -24.56
CA TYR A 323 -7.99 1.92 -26.01
C TYR A 323 -7.07 0.93 -26.71
N ALA A 324 -5.81 0.81 -26.28
CA ALA A 324 -4.87 -0.16 -26.82
C ALA A 324 -5.36 -1.60 -26.67
N ILE A 325 -6.03 -1.91 -25.55
CA ILE A 325 -6.68 -3.21 -25.34
C ILE A 325 -7.86 -3.39 -26.32
N SER A 326 -8.69 -2.36 -26.51
CA SER A 326 -9.86 -2.43 -27.41
C SER A 326 -9.50 -2.70 -28.87
N ILE A 327 -8.37 -2.18 -29.36
CA ILE A 327 -7.86 -2.42 -30.71
C ILE A 327 -7.02 -3.71 -30.83
N GLN A 328 -7.02 -4.53 -29.78
CA GLN A 328 -6.24 -5.77 -29.68
C GLN A 328 -4.71 -5.61 -29.88
N ASN A 329 -4.16 -4.42 -29.64
CA ASN A 329 -2.74 -4.15 -29.83
C ASN A 329 -1.94 -4.43 -28.55
N VAL A 330 -1.44 -5.66 -28.44
CA VAL A 330 -0.70 -6.15 -27.27
C VAL A 330 0.55 -5.31 -26.95
N PRO A 331 1.47 -5.00 -27.90
CA PRO A 331 2.63 -4.16 -27.60
C PRO A 331 2.27 -2.76 -27.10
N LEU A 332 1.24 -2.13 -27.67
CA LEU A 332 0.80 -0.81 -27.24
C LEU A 332 0.17 -0.85 -25.85
N ALA A 333 -0.66 -1.86 -25.57
CA ALA A 333 -1.26 -2.04 -24.24
C ALA A 333 -0.18 -2.27 -23.18
N PHE A 334 0.83 -3.06 -23.51
CA PHE A 334 1.98 -3.31 -22.65
C PHE A 334 2.79 -2.03 -22.39
N ALA A 335 3.17 -1.30 -23.44
CA ALA A 335 3.90 -0.03 -23.30
C ALA A 335 3.09 1.01 -22.52
N ALA A 336 1.81 1.19 -22.84
CA ALA A 336 0.92 2.12 -22.15
C ALA A 336 0.78 1.76 -20.66
N SER A 337 0.69 0.47 -20.31
CA SER A 337 0.62 0.02 -18.92
C SER A 337 1.90 0.36 -18.14
N ILE A 338 3.08 0.19 -18.74
CA ILE A 338 4.36 0.50 -18.10
C ILE A 338 4.49 2.01 -17.85
N VAL A 339 4.12 2.83 -18.83
CA VAL A 339 4.19 4.28 -18.67
C VAL A 339 3.16 4.74 -17.63
N MET A 340 1.92 4.24 -17.70
CA MET A 340 0.84 4.61 -16.79
C MET A 340 1.13 4.18 -15.34
N TRP A 341 1.32 2.88 -15.09
CA TRP A 341 1.52 2.30 -13.75
C TRP A 341 2.97 2.38 -13.30
N GLY A 342 3.90 1.92 -14.14
CA GLY A 342 5.30 1.76 -13.75
C GLY A 342 6.01 3.09 -13.53
N MET A 343 5.61 4.15 -14.25
CA MET A 343 6.29 5.44 -14.22
C MET A 343 5.43 6.58 -13.67
N VAL A 344 4.32 6.93 -14.35
CA VAL A 344 3.56 8.15 -14.03
C VAL A 344 2.79 8.03 -12.72
N TYR A 345 2.16 6.88 -12.46
CA TYR A 345 1.50 6.60 -11.18
C TYR A 345 2.45 6.68 -9.98
N GLN A 346 3.76 6.43 -10.18
CA GLN A 346 4.75 6.56 -9.11
C GLN A 346 4.92 8.00 -8.63
N GLY A 347 4.53 9.00 -9.44
CA GLY A 347 4.37 10.40 -9.05
C GLY A 347 3.48 10.59 -7.82
N TYR A 348 2.41 9.80 -7.73
CA TYR A 348 1.57 9.72 -6.54
C TYR A 348 2.13 8.72 -5.53
N ASN A 349 2.40 7.49 -5.97
CA ASN A 349 2.72 6.37 -5.10
C ASN A 349 3.93 6.69 -4.22
N ALA A 350 5.05 7.14 -4.80
CA ALA A 350 6.27 7.42 -4.04
C ALA A 350 6.16 8.58 -3.04
N VAL A 351 5.17 9.47 -3.21
CA VAL A 351 5.05 10.73 -2.46
C VAL A 351 4.08 10.61 -1.29
N PHE A 352 3.00 9.83 -1.42
CA PHE A 352 1.97 9.75 -0.37
C PHE A 352 2.48 9.33 1.01
N PRO A 353 3.48 8.43 1.18
CA PRO A 353 3.99 8.04 2.50
C PRO A 353 4.69 9.21 3.22
N SER A 354 5.14 10.23 2.48
CA SER A 354 5.65 11.47 3.07
C SER A 354 4.55 12.52 3.23
N PHE A 355 3.71 12.68 2.22
CA PHE A 355 2.76 13.80 2.16
C PHE A 355 1.62 13.65 3.16
N TYR A 356 1.05 12.45 3.31
CA TYR A 356 -0.07 12.24 4.24
C TYR A 356 0.31 12.55 5.70
N PRO A 357 1.41 11.99 6.24
CA PRO A 357 1.78 12.29 7.61
C PRO A 357 2.27 13.74 7.80
N GLU A 358 2.80 14.41 6.76
CA GLU A 358 3.16 15.85 6.80
C GLU A 358 1.93 16.77 7.01
N LEU A 359 0.71 16.32 6.67
CA LEU A 359 -0.54 17.09 6.85
C LEU A 359 -1.08 17.07 8.29
N PHE A 360 -0.55 16.20 9.15
CA PHE A 360 -1.05 16.02 10.51
C PHE A 360 0.03 16.31 11.55
N HIS A 361 -0.43 16.85 12.69
CA HIS A 361 0.41 17.03 13.87
C HIS A 361 0.85 15.68 14.43
N THR A 362 2.08 15.63 14.95
CA THR A 362 2.73 14.42 15.48
C THR A 362 1.85 13.62 16.44
N ARG A 363 1.09 14.30 17.30
CA ARG A 363 0.24 13.76 18.36
C ARG A 363 -0.88 12.81 17.91
N TYR A 364 -1.37 12.96 16.68
CA TYR A 364 -2.44 12.12 16.12
C TYR A 364 -2.19 11.71 14.67
N ARG A 365 -0.93 11.83 14.23
CA ARG A 365 -0.50 11.64 12.84
C ARG A 365 -0.80 10.23 12.36
N VAL A 366 -0.50 9.21 13.17
CA VAL A 366 -0.66 7.81 12.76
C VAL A 366 -2.14 7.46 12.67
N SER A 367 -2.95 7.82 13.68
CA SER A 367 -4.40 7.59 13.65
C SER A 367 -5.08 8.27 12.46
N ALA A 368 -4.83 9.57 12.27
CA ALA A 368 -5.52 10.35 11.25
C ALA A 368 -5.19 9.85 9.84
N MET A 369 -3.90 9.57 9.57
CA MET A 369 -3.45 9.01 8.30
C MET A 369 -4.03 7.62 8.07
N ALA A 370 -3.91 6.72 9.05
CA ALA A 370 -4.36 5.34 8.91
C ALA A 370 -5.86 5.28 8.59
N ILE A 371 -6.69 6.02 9.34
CA ILE A 371 -8.15 6.01 9.17
C ILE A 371 -8.51 6.56 7.79
N ALA A 372 -8.00 7.74 7.44
CA ALA A 372 -8.33 8.40 6.17
C ALA A 372 -7.90 7.58 4.94
N GLN A 373 -6.67 7.04 4.98
CA GLN A 373 -6.13 6.22 3.89
C GLN A 373 -6.95 4.94 3.69
N ASN A 374 -7.22 4.20 4.78
CA ASN A 374 -7.89 2.90 4.67
C ASN A 374 -9.35 3.04 4.25
N ILE A 375 -10.04 4.13 4.62
CA ILE A 375 -11.38 4.43 4.08
C ILE A 375 -11.31 4.66 2.57
N GLY A 376 -10.36 5.47 2.08
CA GLY A 376 -10.18 5.69 0.65
C GLY A 376 -9.83 4.41 -0.11
N THR A 377 -8.94 3.57 0.45
CA THR A 377 -8.60 2.27 -0.15
C THR A 377 -9.80 1.32 -0.19
N MET A 378 -10.62 1.28 0.86
CA MET A 378 -11.84 0.49 0.89
C MET A 378 -12.81 0.92 -0.23
N LEU A 379 -13.01 2.23 -0.42
CA LEU A 379 -13.85 2.74 -1.51
C LEU A 379 -13.31 2.32 -2.89
N THR A 380 -11.99 2.38 -3.10
CA THR A 380 -11.39 1.96 -4.37
C THR A 380 -11.48 0.45 -4.61
N ALA A 381 -11.45 -0.37 -3.56
CA ALA A 381 -11.58 -1.81 -3.68
C ALA A 381 -12.96 -2.23 -4.21
N MET A 382 -13.97 -1.37 -4.11
CA MET A 382 -15.33 -1.60 -4.65
C MET A 382 -15.51 -1.13 -6.09
N LEU A 383 -14.57 -0.36 -6.65
CA LEU A 383 -14.64 0.15 -8.02
C LEU A 383 -14.71 -0.93 -9.11
N PRO A 384 -14.07 -2.11 -9.01
CA PRO A 384 -14.21 -3.15 -10.03
C PRO A 384 -15.67 -3.56 -10.28
N ALA A 385 -16.46 -3.69 -9.20
CA ALA A 385 -17.87 -4.03 -9.31
C ALA A 385 -18.66 -2.92 -10.01
N LEU A 386 -18.36 -1.66 -9.70
CA LEU A 386 -18.95 -0.51 -10.38
C LEU A 386 -18.58 -0.48 -11.87
N PHE A 387 -17.32 -0.74 -12.22
CA PHE A 387 -16.88 -0.81 -13.62
C PHE A 387 -17.58 -1.94 -14.38
N ALA A 388 -17.74 -3.11 -13.77
CA ALA A 388 -18.46 -4.23 -14.39
C ALA A 388 -19.95 -3.92 -14.62
N LEU A 389 -20.59 -3.15 -13.71
CA LEU A 389 -21.98 -2.72 -13.85
C LEU A 389 -22.19 -1.64 -14.91
N VAL A 390 -21.24 -0.70 -15.02
CA VAL A 390 -21.33 0.43 -15.94
C VAL A 390 -20.87 0.04 -17.36
N ALA A 391 -19.97 -0.93 -17.47
CA ALA A 391 -19.43 -1.44 -18.73
C ALA A 391 -19.47 -2.98 -18.77
N PRO A 392 -20.67 -3.58 -18.76
CA PRO A 392 -20.82 -5.01 -18.93
C PRO A 392 -20.30 -5.50 -20.30
N PRO A 393 -20.04 -6.80 -20.44
CA PRO A 393 -19.72 -7.38 -21.74
C PRO A 393 -20.77 -7.04 -22.80
N GLY A 394 -20.34 -6.52 -23.96
CA GLY A 394 -21.23 -6.02 -25.02
C GLY A 394 -21.49 -4.51 -25.00
N SER A 395 -20.99 -3.77 -24.00
CA SER A 395 -21.03 -2.30 -24.02
C SER A 395 -20.12 -1.71 -25.10
N GLU A 396 -20.61 -0.70 -25.80
CA GLU A 396 -19.81 0.11 -26.69
C GLU A 396 -18.95 1.12 -25.89
N ASN A 397 -17.79 1.50 -26.42
CA ASN A 397 -16.94 2.57 -25.88
C ASN A 397 -16.42 2.36 -24.44
N ILE A 398 -16.17 1.12 -24.04
CA ILE A 398 -15.58 0.76 -22.73
C ILE A 398 -14.35 1.62 -22.36
N PRO A 399 -13.39 1.90 -23.27
CA PRO A 399 -12.24 2.76 -22.97
C PRO A 399 -12.62 4.19 -22.57
N LEU A 400 -13.67 4.76 -23.17
CA LEU A 400 -14.13 6.12 -22.87
C LEU A 400 -14.91 6.18 -21.56
N VAL A 401 -15.77 5.19 -21.32
CA VAL A 401 -16.61 5.16 -20.12
C VAL A 401 -15.75 4.95 -18.86
N ILE A 402 -14.90 3.92 -18.88
CA ILE A 402 -14.07 3.59 -17.72
C ILE A 402 -12.86 4.52 -17.64
N GLY A 403 -12.24 4.86 -18.77
CA GLY A 403 -11.19 5.88 -18.82
C GLY A 403 -11.70 7.22 -18.30
N GLY A 404 -12.94 7.60 -18.65
CA GLY A 404 -13.61 8.81 -18.18
C GLY A 404 -13.86 8.80 -16.66
N LEU A 405 -14.39 7.70 -16.13
CA LEU A 405 -14.58 7.52 -14.69
C LEU A 405 -13.24 7.54 -13.94
N ALA A 406 -12.24 6.80 -14.42
CA ALA A 406 -10.91 6.79 -13.83
C ALA A 406 -10.29 8.18 -13.84
N PHE A 407 -10.35 8.89 -14.97
CA PHE A 407 -9.85 10.24 -15.10
C PHE A 407 -10.57 11.22 -14.17
N PHE A 408 -11.91 11.14 -14.08
CA PHE A 408 -12.69 11.94 -13.14
C PHE A 408 -12.21 11.72 -11.69
N ILE A 409 -12.03 10.45 -11.28
CA ILE A 409 -11.50 10.12 -9.95
C ILE A 409 -10.10 10.70 -9.76
N THR A 410 -9.20 10.59 -10.76
CA THR A 410 -7.86 11.19 -10.66
C THR A 410 -7.88 12.72 -10.61
N CYS A 411 -8.84 13.37 -11.27
CA CYS A 411 -9.06 14.82 -11.18
C CYS A 411 -9.52 15.22 -9.78
N VAL A 412 -10.42 14.45 -9.15
CA VAL A 412 -10.81 14.64 -7.74
C VAL A 412 -9.59 14.48 -6.81
N CYS A 413 -8.75 13.47 -7.06
CA CYS A 413 -7.49 13.28 -6.32
C CYS A 413 -6.55 14.48 -6.48
N ALA A 414 -6.38 14.97 -7.72
CA ALA A 414 -5.55 16.12 -8.04
C ALA A 414 -6.09 17.41 -7.42
N LEU A 415 -7.41 17.59 -7.38
CA LEU A 415 -8.05 18.72 -6.70
C LEU A 415 -7.83 18.66 -5.18
N ALA A 416 -7.98 17.48 -4.57
CA ALA A 416 -7.68 17.29 -3.16
C ALA A 416 -6.20 17.58 -2.85
N ALA A 417 -5.29 17.12 -3.71
CA ALA A 417 -3.86 17.44 -3.65
C ALA A 417 -3.59 18.94 -3.77
N TYR A 418 -4.33 19.64 -4.64
CA TYR A 418 -4.17 21.07 -4.87
C TYR A 418 -4.60 21.90 -3.66
N ILE A 419 -5.72 21.52 -3.04
CA ILE A 419 -6.26 22.16 -1.83
C ILE A 419 -5.35 21.89 -0.62
N ALA A 420 -4.68 20.73 -0.59
CA ALA A 420 -3.75 20.41 0.48
C ALA A 420 -2.53 21.38 0.49
N PRO A 421 -2.08 21.83 1.68
CA PRO A 421 -0.94 22.72 1.79
C PRO A 421 0.35 22.06 1.30
N GLU A 422 1.25 22.87 0.73
CA GLU A 422 2.56 22.39 0.32
C GLU A 422 3.51 22.34 1.52
N THR A 423 4.01 21.15 1.83
CA THR A 423 4.73 20.86 3.08
C THR A 423 6.24 20.71 2.90
N HIS A 424 6.79 20.77 1.68
CA HIS A 424 8.21 20.46 1.46
C HIS A 424 9.21 21.37 2.21
N ARG A 425 8.87 22.64 2.43
CA ARG A 425 9.74 23.60 3.16
C ARG A 425 9.33 23.81 4.61
N MET A 426 8.39 23.00 5.12
CA MET A 426 7.94 23.09 6.50
C MET A 426 8.91 22.35 7.42
N ALA A 427 9.32 22.99 8.51
CA ALA A 427 10.09 22.34 9.56
C ALA A 427 9.27 21.22 10.22
N MET A 428 9.95 20.22 10.79
CA MET A 428 9.28 19.04 11.37
C MET A 428 8.33 19.38 12.52
N GLU A 429 8.71 20.36 13.34
CA GLU A 429 7.91 20.82 14.49
C GLU A 429 6.67 21.61 14.07
N ASP A 430 6.67 22.13 12.84
CA ASP A 430 5.60 22.96 12.27
C ASP A 430 4.61 22.16 11.39
N LEU A 431 4.87 20.87 11.16
CA LEU A 431 4.00 20.01 10.37
C LEU A 431 2.61 19.87 11.00
N GLY A 432 1.57 20.02 10.19
CA GLY A 432 0.17 20.01 10.62
C GLY A 432 -0.33 21.34 11.21
N ASN A 433 0.54 22.33 11.47
CA ASN A 433 0.13 23.63 12.01
C ASN A 433 -0.44 24.52 10.90
N PRO A 434 -1.72 24.95 10.96
CA PRO A 434 -2.33 25.80 9.94
C PRO A 434 -1.67 27.17 9.78
N ASN A 435 -1.01 27.67 10.84
CA ASN A 435 -0.45 29.01 10.90
C ASN A 435 1.06 29.05 10.63
N ALA A 436 1.71 27.90 10.49
CA ALA A 436 3.15 27.87 10.29
C ALA A 436 3.51 28.31 8.86
N LYS A 437 4.60 29.07 8.74
CA LYS A 437 5.07 29.59 7.45
C LYS A 437 6.17 28.70 6.88
N PRO A 438 6.16 28.45 5.55
CA PRO A 438 7.26 27.75 4.89
C PRO A 438 8.59 28.46 5.13
N MET A 439 9.66 27.70 5.32
CA MET A 439 11.00 28.28 5.37
C MET A 439 11.33 28.98 4.05
N GLU A 440 12.08 30.08 4.15
CA GLU A 440 12.62 30.77 3.00
C GLU A 440 13.50 29.83 2.18
N LYS A 441 13.43 29.93 0.84
CA LYS A 441 14.03 28.93 -0.06
C LYS A 441 15.53 28.79 0.16
N GLU A 442 16.24 29.90 0.36
CA GLU A 442 17.69 29.93 0.56
C GLU A 442 18.08 29.30 1.91
N ALA A 443 17.36 29.63 2.98
CA ALA A 443 17.57 29.03 4.30
C ALA A 443 17.29 27.52 4.30
N PHE A 444 16.26 27.08 3.57
CA PHE A 444 15.95 25.67 3.38
C PHE A 444 17.06 24.94 2.62
N GLU A 445 17.54 25.50 1.51
CA GLU A 445 18.63 24.91 0.71
C GLU A 445 19.96 24.87 1.48
N ALA A 446 20.26 25.89 2.28
CA ALA A 446 21.43 25.92 3.16
C ALA A 446 21.35 24.83 4.23
N SER A 447 20.21 24.69 4.92
CA SER A 447 19.98 23.65 5.93
C SER A 447 20.03 22.25 5.33
N ARG A 448 19.48 22.09 4.12
CA ARG A 448 19.53 20.84 3.36
C ARG A 448 20.97 20.48 2.98
N LYS A 449 21.77 21.44 2.49
CA LYS A 449 23.20 21.25 2.19
C LYS A 449 24.01 20.86 3.42
N GLY A 450 23.79 21.54 4.56
CA GLY A 450 24.42 21.20 5.83
C GLY A 450 24.07 19.78 6.28
N SER A 451 22.82 19.36 6.12
CA SER A 451 22.42 17.99 6.42
C SER A 451 23.10 16.93 5.54
N PHE A 452 23.37 17.24 4.26
CA PHE A 452 24.09 16.32 3.36
C PHE A 452 25.54 16.14 3.78
N GLN A 453 26.23 17.24 4.12
CA GLN A 453 27.61 17.20 4.59
C GLN A 453 27.75 16.43 5.91
N ALA A 454 26.76 16.54 6.80
CA ALA A 454 26.71 15.80 8.05
C ALA A 454 26.36 14.30 7.89
N VAL A 455 25.91 13.86 6.70
CA VAL A 455 25.60 12.45 6.39
C VAL A 455 26.73 11.78 5.61
N SER A 456 27.56 12.56 4.88
CA SER A 456 28.73 12.08 4.15
C SER A 456 29.99 11.95 5.01
N ASN A 457 30.08 12.71 6.10
CA ASN A 457 31.08 12.58 7.16
C ASN A 457 30.56 11.67 8.27
#